data_AF-A0A3R7IJH0-F1
#
_entry.id   AF-A0A3R7IJH0-F1
#
_cell.length_a   1.000
_cell.length_b   1.000
_cell.length_c   1.000
_cell.angle_alpha   90.00
_cell.angle_beta   90.00
_cell.angle_gamma   90.00
#
_symmetry.space_group_name_H-M   'P 1'
#
loop_
_entity.id
_entity.type
_entity.pdbx_description
1 polymer ?
#
loop_
_entity_poly.entity_id
_entity_poly.type
_entity_poly.pdbx_seq_one_letter_code
_entity_poly.pdbx_strand_id
1 'polypeptide(L)'
;LLIVVERHLRAMDVPLNLLRLEERPEGVSITPLRYLGNETWRRVNMAVRTLGGSWIRGERRWIIGYMRPPRVALRYWWSKDRRRILKSISSKAASKMHLSTSRAVRDVIPILRVIFQSDPEMAEGIAEWLELSRDEAEWLSKS
;
A
#
# COMPACT_ATOMS: atom_id res chain seq x y z
N LEU A 1 -15.58 13.99 -11.63
CA LEU A 1 -14.87 14.53 -10.43
C LEU A 1 -14.68 16.05 -10.53
N LEU A 2 -14.55 16.57 -11.75
CA LEU A 2 -14.37 17.99 -12.06
C LEU A 2 -15.37 18.93 -11.36
N ILE A 3 -16.67 18.67 -11.44
CA ILE A 3 -17.72 19.50 -10.80
C ILE A 3 -17.54 19.60 -9.28
N VAL A 4 -17.11 18.51 -8.63
CA VAL A 4 -16.88 18.49 -7.17
C VAL A 4 -15.67 19.35 -6.81
N VAL A 5 -14.60 19.25 -7.59
CA VAL A 5 -13.39 20.06 -7.43
C VAL A 5 -13.72 21.54 -7.63
N GLU A 6 -14.45 21.89 -8.69
CA GLU A 6 -14.88 23.27 -8.95
C GLU A 6 -15.70 23.85 -7.80
N ARG A 7 -16.68 23.10 -7.30
CA ARG A 7 -17.51 23.51 -6.17
C ARG A 7 -16.67 23.75 -4.91
N HIS A 8 -15.70 22.88 -4.63
CA HIS A 8 -14.82 23.02 -3.48
C HIS A 8 -13.88 24.22 -3.60
N LEU A 9 -13.31 24.45 -4.79
CA LEU A 9 -12.45 25.62 -5.04
C LEU A 9 -13.23 26.93 -4.88
N ARG A 10 -14.49 26.99 -5.36
CA ARG A 10 -15.37 28.14 -5.14
C ARG A 10 -15.67 28.36 -3.66
N ALA A 11 -15.92 27.28 -2.91
CA ALA A 11 -16.17 27.36 -1.47
C ALA A 11 -14.95 27.84 -0.65
N MET A 12 -13.74 27.75 -1.22
CA MET A 12 -12.48 28.20 -0.62
C MET A 12 -12.04 29.58 -1.15
N ASP A 13 -12.95 30.34 -1.77
CA ASP A 13 -12.70 31.65 -2.38
C ASP A 13 -11.52 31.66 -3.37
N VAL A 14 -11.37 30.56 -4.11
CA VAL A 14 -10.34 30.46 -5.15
C VAL A 14 -10.86 31.09 -6.46
N PRO A 15 -10.15 32.06 -7.03
CA PRO A 15 -10.52 32.67 -8.31
C PRO A 15 -10.27 31.69 -9.47
N LEU A 16 -11.34 31.03 -9.93
CA LEU A 16 -11.27 30.00 -10.98
C LEU A 16 -10.80 30.54 -12.33
N ASN A 17 -10.99 31.83 -12.61
CA ASN A 17 -10.50 32.47 -13.83
C ASN A 17 -8.96 32.47 -13.95
N LEU A 18 -8.24 32.20 -12.86
CA LEU A 18 -6.78 32.07 -12.86
C LEU A 18 -6.32 30.64 -13.15
N LEU A 19 -7.23 29.69 -13.20
CA LEU A 19 -6.96 28.26 -13.25
C LEU A 19 -7.61 27.65 -14.50
N ARG A 20 -6.88 26.74 -15.14
CA ARG A 20 -7.44 25.82 -16.11
C ARG A 20 -7.70 24.49 -15.41
N LEU A 21 -8.94 24.04 -15.46
CA LEU A 21 -9.37 22.76 -14.93
C LEU A 21 -9.64 21.82 -16.10
N GLU A 22 -8.97 20.67 -16.11
CA GLU A 22 -9.15 19.65 -17.15
C GLU A 22 -9.34 18.29 -16.47
N GLU A 23 -10.39 17.58 -16.85
CA GLU A 23 -10.57 16.17 -16.47
C GLU A 23 -9.71 15.30 -17.40
N ARG A 24 -8.79 14.54 -16.81
CA ARG A 24 -7.84 13.67 -17.49
C ARG A 24 -8.01 12.23 -16.98
N PRO A 25 -7.48 11.20 -17.69
CA PRO A 25 -7.59 9.80 -17.25
C PRO A 25 -7.03 9.53 -15.84
N GLU A 26 -6.10 10.36 -15.38
CA GLU A 26 -5.47 10.27 -14.06
C GLU A 26 -6.29 10.92 -12.94
N GLY A 27 -7.22 11.83 -13.29
CA GLY A 27 -7.96 12.66 -12.33
C GLY A 27 -8.24 14.06 -12.87
N VAL A 28 -8.53 14.99 -11.96
CA VAL A 28 -8.70 16.41 -12.31
C VAL A 28 -7.36 17.12 -12.20
N SER A 29 -6.92 17.69 -13.31
CA SER A 29 -5.72 18.53 -13.36
C SER A 29 -6.10 20.01 -13.25
N ILE A 30 -5.34 20.74 -12.43
CA ILE A 30 -5.54 22.17 -12.15
C ILE A 30 -4.24 22.86 -12.52
N THR A 31 -4.27 23.67 -13.57
CA THR A 31 -3.07 24.36 -14.08
C THR A 31 -3.23 25.86 -13.88
N PRO A 32 -2.27 26.54 -13.24
CA PRO A 32 -2.29 28.00 -13.16
C PRO A 32 -2.06 28.60 -14.55
N LEU A 33 -2.93 29.53 -14.98
CA LEU A 33 -2.78 30.23 -16.26
C LEU A 33 -1.69 31.32 -16.21
N ARG A 34 -1.36 31.79 -15.00
CA ARG A 34 -0.37 32.83 -14.73
C ARG A 34 0.20 32.65 -13.33
N TYR A 35 1.20 33.46 -12.98
CA TYR A 35 1.68 33.53 -11.60
C TYR A 35 0.55 33.96 -10.67
N LEU A 36 0.32 33.18 -9.61
CA LEU A 36 -0.81 33.37 -8.68
C LEU A 36 -0.45 34.27 -7.48
N GLY A 37 0.83 34.54 -7.23
CA GLY A 37 1.25 35.14 -5.96
C GLY A 37 1.19 34.16 -4.79
N ASN A 38 1.85 34.51 -3.69
CA ASN A 38 2.01 33.61 -2.54
C ASN A 38 0.69 33.23 -1.85
N GLU A 39 -0.22 34.19 -1.72
CA GLU A 39 -1.46 33.99 -0.98
C GLU A 39 -2.46 33.13 -1.77
N THR A 40 -2.71 33.45 -3.04
CA THR A 40 -3.59 32.63 -3.89
C THR A 40 -2.99 31.26 -4.14
N TRP A 41 -1.67 31.15 -4.32
CA TRP A 41 -1.00 29.85 -4.41
C TRP A 41 -1.24 29.01 -3.15
N ARG A 42 -1.12 29.61 -1.95
CA ARG A 42 -1.36 28.91 -0.67
C ARG A 42 -2.81 28.42 -0.57
N ARG A 43 -3.79 29.24 -0.94
CA ARG A 43 -5.22 28.86 -0.93
C ARG A 43 -5.52 27.71 -1.87
N VAL A 44 -5.07 27.81 -3.12
CA VAL A 44 -5.23 26.73 -4.11
C VAL A 44 -4.58 25.46 -3.59
N ASN A 45 -3.35 25.56 -3.10
CA ASN A 45 -2.61 24.41 -2.59
C ASN A 45 -3.31 23.76 -1.38
N MET A 46 -3.90 24.56 -0.49
CA MET A 46 -4.68 24.06 0.65
C MET A 46 -5.95 23.34 0.18
N ALA A 47 -6.75 23.97 -0.69
CA ALA A 47 -7.98 23.38 -1.24
C ALA A 47 -7.70 22.05 -1.97
N VAL A 48 -6.63 22.00 -2.76
CA VAL A 48 -6.20 20.77 -3.44
C VAL A 48 -5.81 19.68 -2.45
N ARG A 49 -5.05 20.01 -1.40
CA ARG A 49 -4.62 19.04 -0.39
C ARG A 49 -5.79 18.47 0.41
N THR A 50 -6.82 19.27 0.70
CA THR A 50 -8.06 18.82 1.33
C THR A 50 -8.76 17.73 0.51
N LEU A 51 -8.68 17.83 -0.82
CA LEU A 51 -9.22 16.84 -1.75
C LEU A 51 -8.26 15.66 -2.02
N GLY A 52 -7.14 15.57 -1.30
CA GLY A 52 -6.13 14.52 -1.48
C GLY A 52 -5.23 14.70 -2.71
N GLY A 53 -5.26 15.88 -3.34
CA GLY A 53 -4.40 16.21 -4.46
C GLY A 53 -3.01 16.73 -4.05
N SER A 54 -2.13 16.85 -5.03
CA SER A 54 -0.76 17.36 -4.82
C SER A 54 -0.24 18.16 -6.01
N TRP A 55 0.78 18.99 -5.76
CA TRP A 55 1.49 19.76 -6.79
C TRP A 55 2.59 18.93 -7.46
N ILE A 56 2.57 18.88 -8.78
CA ILE A 56 3.59 18.22 -9.59
C ILE A 56 4.52 19.28 -10.16
N ARG A 57 5.76 19.33 -9.63
CA ARG A 57 6.74 20.36 -10.00
C ARG A 57 7.13 20.35 -11.48
N GLY A 58 7.29 19.17 -12.08
CA GLY A 58 7.71 19.03 -13.48
C GLY A 58 6.66 19.55 -14.46
N GLU A 59 5.38 19.32 -14.18
CA GLU A 59 4.27 19.67 -15.06
C GLU A 59 3.63 21.02 -14.69
N ARG A 60 4.08 21.64 -13.59
CA ARG A 60 3.56 22.91 -13.05
C ARG A 60 2.03 22.92 -12.90
N ARG A 61 1.47 21.82 -12.40
CA ARG A 61 0.03 21.67 -12.17
C ARG A 61 -0.25 20.89 -10.89
N TRP A 62 -1.44 21.09 -10.33
CA TRP A 62 -1.97 20.18 -9.31
C TRP A 62 -2.72 19.03 -9.97
N ILE A 63 -2.64 17.85 -9.37
CA ILE A 63 -3.47 16.70 -9.73
C ILE A 63 -4.25 16.25 -8.51
N ILE A 64 -5.57 16.16 -8.67
CA ILE A 64 -6.47 15.44 -7.77
C ILE A 64 -6.80 14.14 -8.48
N GLY A 65 -6.12 13.08 -8.10
CA GLY A 65 -6.34 11.77 -8.69
C GLY A 65 -7.76 11.30 -8.44
N TYR A 66 -8.35 10.55 -9.36
CA TYR A 66 -9.44 9.66 -8.95
C TYR A 66 -8.92 8.81 -7.81
N MET A 67 -9.68 8.66 -6.72
CA MET A 67 -9.34 7.79 -5.59
C MET A 67 -9.13 6.37 -6.09
N ARG A 68 -7.94 6.06 -6.60
CA ARG A 68 -7.45 4.71 -6.76
C ARG A 68 -7.07 4.29 -5.34
N PRO A 69 -7.57 3.16 -4.82
CA PRO A 69 -7.08 2.65 -3.56
C PRO A 69 -5.56 2.66 -3.62
N PRO A 70 -4.85 3.24 -2.62
CA PRO A 70 -3.41 3.38 -2.68
C PRO A 70 -2.81 2.04 -3.08
N ARG A 71 -1.87 2.02 -4.03
CA ARG A 71 -1.19 0.77 -4.44
C ARG A 71 -0.66 0.00 -3.22
N VAL A 72 -0.35 0.73 -2.14
CA VAL A 72 -0.04 0.21 -0.81
C VAL A 72 -1.22 -0.57 -0.21
N ALA A 73 -2.42 0.01 -0.11
CA ALA A 73 -3.61 -0.67 0.43
C ALA A 73 -3.95 -1.95 -0.36
N LEU A 74 -3.89 -1.91 -1.69
CA LEU A 74 -4.08 -3.10 -2.53
C LEU A 74 -3.01 -4.17 -2.25
N ARG A 75 -1.73 -3.78 -2.15
CA ARG A 75 -0.64 -4.68 -1.77
C ARG A 75 -0.87 -5.31 -0.40
N TYR A 76 -1.33 -4.54 0.58
CA TYR A 76 -1.65 -5.06 1.91
C TYR A 76 -2.81 -6.05 1.87
N TRP A 77 -3.85 -5.76 1.08
CA TRP A 77 -4.99 -6.65 0.90
C TRP A 77 -4.58 -7.97 0.25
N TRP A 78 -3.88 -7.92 -0.89
CA TRP A 78 -3.40 -9.12 -1.59
C TRP A 78 -2.39 -9.95 -0.78
N SER A 79 -1.56 -9.32 0.06
CA SER A 79 -0.57 -10.04 0.88
C SER A 79 -1.13 -10.53 2.23
N LYS A 80 -2.39 -10.24 2.56
CA LYS A 80 -2.96 -10.50 3.89
C LYS A 80 -2.87 -11.98 4.28
N ASP A 81 -3.31 -12.87 3.41
CA ASP A 81 -3.34 -14.31 3.70
C ASP A 81 -1.93 -14.89 3.80
N ARG A 82 -1.03 -14.53 2.88
CA ARG A 82 0.38 -14.93 2.93
C ARG A 82 1.05 -14.47 4.24
N ARG A 83 0.80 -13.23 4.68
CA ARG A 83 1.35 -12.72 5.94
C ARG A 83 0.75 -13.42 7.16
N ARG A 84 -0.53 -13.80 7.11
CA ARG A 84 -1.19 -14.56 8.18
C ARG A 84 -0.53 -15.93 8.37
N ILE A 85 -0.36 -16.68 7.29
CA ILE A 85 0.27 -18.02 7.33
C ILE A 85 1.72 -17.91 7.80
N LEU A 86 2.52 -17.01 7.21
CA LEU A 86 3.91 -16.81 7.62
C LEU A 86 4.04 -16.44 9.11
N LYS A 87 3.17 -15.56 9.61
CA LYS A 87 3.15 -15.17 11.03
C LYS A 87 2.81 -16.37 11.92
N SER A 88 1.86 -17.20 11.50
CA SER A 88 1.45 -18.38 12.28
C SER A 88 2.59 -19.39 12.41
N ILE A 89 3.22 -19.78 11.30
CA ILE A 89 4.36 -20.72 11.29
C ILE A 89 5.53 -20.16 12.10
N SER A 90 5.91 -18.90 11.86
CA SER A 90 7.05 -18.29 12.54
C SER A 90 6.82 -18.10 14.04
N SER A 91 5.58 -17.86 14.48
CA SER A 91 5.25 -17.83 15.90
C SER A 91 5.35 -19.21 16.56
N LYS A 92 4.88 -20.27 15.89
CA LYS A 92 5.00 -21.65 16.39
C LYS A 92 6.47 -22.06 16.53
N ALA A 93 7.26 -21.82 15.48
CA ALA A 93 8.70 -22.08 15.49
C ALA A 93 9.43 -21.26 16.56
N ALA A 94 9.15 -19.96 16.66
CA ALA A 94 9.71 -19.09 17.68
C ALA A 94 9.42 -19.59 19.10
N SER A 95 8.18 -20.03 19.36
CA SER A 95 7.77 -20.57 20.65
C SER A 95 8.50 -21.87 20.99
N LYS A 96 8.57 -22.82 20.06
CA LYS A 96 9.22 -24.13 20.29
C LYS A 96 10.75 -24.02 20.40
N MET A 97 11.36 -23.01 19.76
CA MET A 97 12.81 -22.80 19.73
C MET A 97 13.31 -21.69 20.68
N HIS A 98 12.42 -21.03 21.43
CA HIS A 98 12.75 -19.88 22.29
C HIS A 98 13.46 -18.72 21.56
N LEU A 99 12.99 -18.41 20.34
CA LEU A 99 13.50 -17.32 19.52
C LEU A 99 12.45 -16.21 19.39
N SER A 100 12.85 -15.04 18.90
CA SER A 100 11.88 -14.05 18.46
C SER A 100 11.23 -14.46 17.14
N THR A 101 9.98 -14.05 16.90
CA THR A 101 9.28 -14.30 15.62
C THR A 101 10.05 -13.74 14.44
N SER A 102 10.68 -12.56 14.59
CA SER A 102 11.51 -11.95 13.54
C SER A 102 12.73 -12.81 13.20
N ARG A 103 13.36 -13.42 14.21
CA ARG A 103 14.48 -14.34 14.02
C ARG A 103 14.02 -15.65 13.37
N ALA A 104 12.87 -16.20 13.78
CA ALA A 104 12.30 -17.39 13.15
C ALA A 104 12.00 -17.15 11.65
N VAL A 105 11.41 -16.01 11.30
CA VAL A 105 11.17 -15.65 9.88
C VAL A 105 12.46 -15.63 9.06
N ARG A 106 13.54 -15.08 9.62
CA ARG A 106 14.81 -14.91 8.92
C ARG A 106 15.63 -16.20 8.82
N ASP A 107 15.73 -16.93 9.92
CA ASP A 107 16.71 -18.01 10.08
C ASP A 107 16.05 -19.41 9.94
N VAL A 108 14.79 -19.57 10.35
CA VAL A 108 14.12 -20.89 10.44
C VAL A 108 13.25 -21.17 9.22
N ILE A 109 12.40 -20.22 8.81
CA ILE A 109 11.46 -20.43 7.70
C ILE A 109 12.14 -20.82 6.38
N PRO A 110 13.30 -20.24 5.97
CA PRO A 110 13.98 -20.68 4.75
C PRO A 110 14.44 -22.14 4.82
N ILE A 111 14.92 -22.59 5.98
CA ILE A 111 15.35 -23.98 6.19
C ILE A 111 14.14 -24.91 6.12
N LEU A 112 13.03 -24.55 6.80
CA LEU A 112 11.79 -25.32 6.74
C LEU A 112 11.28 -25.47 5.30
N ARG A 113 11.34 -24.42 4.47
CA ARG A 113 10.97 -24.51 3.05
C ARG A 113 11.80 -25.54 2.29
N VAL A 114 13.12 -25.55 2.49
CA VAL A 114 14.01 -26.52 1.83
C VAL A 114 13.67 -27.95 2.25
N ILE A 115 13.44 -28.18 3.55
CA ILE A 115 13.06 -29.51 4.07
C ILE A 115 11.72 -29.95 3.50
N PHE A 116 10.68 -29.11 3.56
CA PHE A 116 9.33 -29.41 3.06
C PHE A 116 9.25 -29.64 1.54
N GLN A 117 10.29 -29.23 0.79
CA GLN A 117 10.40 -29.46 -0.65
C GLN A 117 11.25 -30.69 -0.99
N SER A 118 12.21 -31.06 -0.14
CA SER A 118 13.24 -32.06 -0.47
C SER A 118 13.03 -33.39 0.24
N ASP A 119 12.44 -33.39 1.43
CA ASP A 119 12.33 -34.56 2.30
C ASP A 119 10.94 -34.63 2.95
N PRO A 120 10.00 -35.40 2.36
CA PRO A 120 8.64 -35.53 2.87
C PRO A 120 8.54 -36.17 4.26
N GLU A 121 9.43 -37.12 4.59
CA GLU A 121 9.40 -37.84 5.87
C GLU A 121 9.83 -36.90 7.01
N MET A 122 10.93 -36.17 6.80
CA MET A 122 11.37 -35.15 7.75
C MET A 122 10.35 -34.01 7.87
N ALA A 123 9.71 -33.63 6.75
CA ALA A 123 8.68 -32.59 6.75
C ALA A 123 7.46 -32.99 7.60
N GLU A 124 7.03 -34.25 7.54
CA GLU A 124 5.91 -34.77 8.35
C GLU A 124 6.22 -34.70 9.84
N GLY A 125 7.40 -35.20 10.26
CA GLY A 125 7.81 -35.13 11.67
C GLY A 125 7.94 -33.69 12.19
N ILE A 126 8.44 -32.77 11.37
CA ILE A 126 8.51 -31.35 11.74
C ILE A 126 7.12 -30.70 11.77
N ALA A 127 6.22 -31.05 10.84
CA ALA A 127 4.86 -30.55 10.82
C ALA A 127 4.11 -30.94 12.10
N GLU A 128 4.28 -32.19 12.56
CA GLU A 128 3.73 -32.66 13.82
C GLU A 128 4.33 -31.92 15.02
N TRP A 129 5.67 -31.83 15.12
CA TRP A 129 6.36 -31.18 16.24
C TRP A 129 6.02 -29.69 16.38
N LEU A 130 5.86 -28.99 15.26
CA LEU A 130 5.44 -27.59 15.21
C LEU A 130 3.92 -27.41 15.28
N GLU A 131 3.15 -28.50 15.27
CA GLU A 131 1.67 -28.51 15.23
C GLU A 131 1.12 -27.68 14.05
N LEU A 132 1.71 -27.85 12.86
CA LEU A 132 1.30 -27.14 11.65
C LEU A 132 -0.05 -27.65 11.15
N SER A 133 -0.90 -26.71 10.75
CA SER A 133 -2.10 -27.00 9.98
C SER A 133 -1.73 -27.43 8.55
N ARG A 134 -2.68 -28.09 7.87
CA ARG A 134 -2.52 -28.50 6.47
C ARG A 134 -2.15 -27.32 5.56
N ASP A 135 -2.80 -26.18 5.74
CA ASP A 135 -2.54 -24.95 4.96
C ASP A 135 -1.11 -24.42 5.17
N GLU A 136 -0.59 -24.53 6.39
CA GLU A 136 0.77 -24.10 6.73
C GLU A 136 1.83 -25.02 6.12
N ALA A 137 1.62 -26.33 6.21
CA ALA A 137 2.49 -27.33 5.59
C ALA A 137 2.51 -27.16 4.06
N GLU A 138 1.33 -27.03 3.44
CA GLU A 138 1.22 -26.80 1.99
C GLU A 138 1.91 -25.49 1.57
N TRP A 139 1.82 -24.45 2.40
CA TRP A 139 2.51 -23.18 2.14
C TRP A 139 4.03 -23.29 2.16
N LEU A 140 4.60 -24.18 2.99
CA LEU A 140 6.04 -24.44 3.03
C LEU A 140 6.51 -25.27 1.84
N SER A 141 5.69 -26.21 1.35
CA SER A 141 6.00 -27.04 0.18
C SER A 141 5.88 -26.28 -1.15
N LYS A 142 5.18 -25.13 -1.19
CA LYS A 142 5.09 -24.30 -2.40
C LYS A 142 6.39 -23.54 -2.68
N SER A 143 6.88 -23.67 -3.93
CA SER A 143 8.03 -22.91 -4.46
C SER A 143 7.77 -21.40 -4.48
#